data_AF-A0A7C5XDY5-F1
#
_entry.id   AF-A0A7C5XDY5-F1
#
_cell.length_a   1.000
_cell.length_b   1.000
_cell.length_c   1.000
_cell.angle_alpha   90.00
_cell.angle_beta   90.00
_cell.angle_gamma   90.00
#
_symmetry.space_group_name_H-M   'P 1'
#
loop_
_entity.id
_entity.type
_entity.pdbx_description
1 polymer ?
#
loop_
_entity_poly.entity_id
_entity_poly.type
_entity_poly.pdbx_seq_one_letter_code
_entity_poly.pdbx_strand_id
1 'polypeptide(L)'
;MSQNVQLLLFKNNYFLSYFVVVDFSFYRRVMEFLVRYLGLGDRVLRMDVLRYDEVLNGVKALVKISDLSGNVVKYCVVRFDNALGKAEPKCVDNENQAWKTYREMY
;
A
#
# COMPACT_ATOMS: atom_id res chain seq x y z
N MET A 1 -27.38 9.11 10.25
CA MET A 1 -26.89 8.10 9.28
C MET A 1 -25.37 8.17 9.29
N SER A 2 -24.74 7.06 9.66
CA SER A 2 -23.36 7.00 10.20
C SER A 2 -22.30 7.52 9.22
N GLN A 3 -21.71 8.67 9.53
CA GLN A 3 -20.43 9.11 8.98
C GLN A 3 -19.35 8.71 9.99
N ASN A 4 -18.77 7.52 9.82
CA ASN A 4 -17.59 7.10 10.58
C ASN A 4 -16.61 6.41 9.63
N VAL A 5 -15.94 7.21 8.80
CA VAL A 5 -14.69 6.78 8.17
C VAL A 5 -13.58 7.34 9.06
N GLN A 6 -13.24 6.60 10.12
CA GLN A 6 -12.17 6.99 11.04
C GLN A 6 -10.82 6.59 10.42
N LEU A 7 -10.36 7.44 9.50
CA LEU A 7 -9.04 7.42 8.89
C LEU A 7 -8.05 8.08 9.87
N LEU A 8 -7.36 7.30 10.71
CA LEU A 8 -6.38 7.79 11.70
C LEU A 8 -5.19 6.81 11.68
N LEU A 9 -3.93 7.18 11.43
CA LEU A 9 -3.22 8.45 11.54
C LEU A 9 -2.16 8.60 10.41
N PHE A 10 -2.20 9.73 9.69
CA PHE A 10 -1.06 10.22 8.92
C PHE A 10 0.05 10.63 9.90
N LYS A 11 1.14 9.86 9.98
CA LYS A 11 2.38 10.42 10.51
C LYS A 11 2.99 11.32 9.43
N ASN A 12 2.81 12.63 9.62
CA ASN A 12 3.70 13.65 9.08
C ASN A 12 5.15 13.19 9.25
N ASN A 13 5.79 12.78 8.15
CA ASN A 13 7.23 12.69 8.03
C ASN A 13 7.57 12.84 6.54
N TYR A 14 7.47 14.09 6.09
CA TYR A 14 8.25 14.58 4.97
C TYR A 14 9.73 14.47 5.37
N PHE A 15 10.31 13.27 5.27
CA PHE A 15 11.72 13.07 5.53
C PHE A 15 12.49 13.52 4.29
N LEU A 16 13.05 14.72 4.37
CA LEU A 16 13.96 15.33 3.41
C LEU A 16 15.20 14.44 3.22
N SER A 17 15.24 13.71 2.10
CA SER A 17 16.47 13.15 1.50
C SER A 17 16.16 12.63 0.09
N TYR A 18 16.23 13.53 -0.91
CA TYR A 18 16.51 13.23 -2.33
C TYR A 18 15.89 11.97 -2.97
N PHE A 19 14.58 11.71 -2.83
CA PHE A 19 13.92 10.60 -3.53
C PHE A 19 12.47 10.96 -3.90
N VAL A 20 12.10 10.64 -5.14
CA VAL A 20 10.79 10.80 -5.80
C VAL A 20 9.61 10.97 -4.82
N VAL A 21 8.98 12.15 -4.82
CA VAL A 21 7.74 12.41 -4.09
C VAL A 21 6.68 11.48 -4.68
N VAL A 22 6.44 10.34 -4.04
CA VAL A 22 5.28 9.50 -4.35
C VAL A 22 4.06 10.38 -4.10
N ASP A 23 3.31 10.69 -5.16
CA ASP A 23 2.15 11.58 -5.08
C ASP A 23 1.19 11.08 -3.99
N PHE A 24 0.78 12.00 -3.11
CA PHE A 24 -0.21 11.75 -2.08
C PHE A 24 -1.50 11.13 -2.64
N SER A 25 -1.88 11.51 -3.86
CA SER A 25 -3.03 10.96 -4.58
C SER A 25 -2.87 9.46 -4.87
N PHE A 26 -1.66 9.03 -5.26
CA PHE A 26 -1.33 7.64 -5.51
C PHE A 26 -1.29 6.83 -4.21
N TYR A 27 -0.61 7.36 -3.18
CA TYR A 27 -0.56 6.73 -1.86
C TYR A 27 -1.98 6.48 -1.32
N ARG A 28 -2.85 7.49 -1.39
CA ARG A 28 -4.24 7.38 -0.99
C ARG A 28 -4.98 6.29 -1.78
N ARG A 29 -4.81 6.24 -3.11
CA ARG A 29 -5.44 5.23 -3.97
C ARG A 29 -5.00 3.80 -3.61
N VAL A 30 -3.71 3.59 -3.33
CA VAL A 30 -3.18 2.29 -2.89
C VAL A 30 -3.84 1.85 -1.59
N MET A 31 -3.92 2.74 -0.60
CA MET A 31 -4.50 2.41 0.70
C MET A 31 -6.01 2.15 0.61
N GLU A 32 -6.76 3.01 -0.09
CA GLU A 32 -8.19 2.81 -0.30
C GLU A 32 -8.48 1.48 -1.01
N PHE A 33 -7.66 1.12 -2.01
CA PHE A 33 -7.78 -0.15 -2.70
C PHE A 33 -7.54 -1.34 -1.76
N LEU A 34 -6.45 -1.32 -0.97
CA LEU A 34 -6.12 -2.40 -0.04
C LEU A 34 -7.15 -2.55 1.08
N VAL A 35 -7.67 -1.45 1.63
CA VAL A 35 -8.72 -1.49 2.65
C VAL A 35 -9.96 -2.20 2.11
N ARG A 36 -10.38 -1.89 0.88
CA ARG A 36 -11.54 -2.55 0.24
C ARG A 36 -11.25 -4.01 -0.09
N TYR A 37 -10.10 -4.29 -0.70
CA TYR A 37 -9.71 -5.63 -1.12
C TYR A 37 -9.60 -6.62 0.06
N LEU A 38 -9.06 -6.17 1.18
CA LEU A 38 -8.86 -7.00 2.37
C LEU A 38 -10.02 -6.94 3.38
N GLY A 39 -11.06 -6.15 3.12
CA GLY A 39 -12.19 -5.98 4.04
C GLY A 39 -11.80 -5.38 5.39
N LEU A 40 -10.88 -4.42 5.40
CA LEU A 40 -10.28 -3.85 6.62
C LEU A 40 -11.02 -2.61 7.16
N GLY A 41 -12.24 -2.33 6.68
CA GLY A 41 -12.97 -1.08 6.96
C GLY A 41 -13.19 -0.77 8.45
N ASP A 42 -13.29 -1.80 9.28
CA ASP A 42 -13.58 -1.67 10.71
C ASP A 42 -12.31 -1.76 11.59
N ARG A 43 -11.13 -1.89 10.99
CA ARG A 43 -9.86 -2.08 11.71
C ARG A 43 -8.98 -0.86 11.58
N VAL A 44 -8.46 -0.37 12.72
CA VAL A 44 -7.43 0.66 12.72
C VAL A 44 -6.07 0.01 12.50
N LEU A 45 -5.51 0.22 11.30
CA LEU A 45 -4.24 -0.35 10.87
C LEU A 45 -3.33 0.76 10.34
N ARG A 46 -2.02 0.54 10.48
CA ARG A 46 -0.99 1.37 9.87
C ARG A 46 -0.57 0.75 8.55
N MET A 47 -0.48 1.56 7.50
CA MET A 47 0.04 1.12 6.21
C MET A 47 1.22 1.99 5.79
N ASP A 48 2.36 1.36 5.50
CA ASP A 48 3.58 2.04 5.06
C ASP A 48 3.96 1.51 3.67
N VAL A 49 4.17 2.40 2.68
CA VAL A 49 4.72 2.02 1.37
C VAL A 49 6.22 1.89 1.51
N LEU A 50 6.74 0.67 1.39
CA LEU A 50 8.17 0.36 1.52
C LEU A 50 8.94 0.63 0.23
N ARG A 51 8.31 0.37 -0.92
CA ARG A 51 8.90 0.56 -2.24
C ARG A 51 7.84 0.93 -3.25
N TYR A 52 8.25 1.75 -4.20
CA TYR A 52 7.47 2.17 -5.35
C TYR A 52 8.38 2.14 -6.57
N ASP A 53 7.91 1.60 -7.69
CA ASP A 53 8.57 1.70 -8.98
C ASP A 53 7.50 1.87 -10.08
N GLU A 54 7.81 2.67 -11.09
CA GLU A 54 7.06 2.70 -12.34
C GLU A 54 7.35 1.44 -13.14
N VAL A 55 6.32 0.89 -13.78
CA VAL A 55 6.43 -0.30 -14.62
C VAL A 55 5.74 -0.08 -15.95
N LEU A 56 5.93 -1.01 -16.89
CA LEU A 56 5.27 -0.92 -18.18
C LEU A 56 3.75 -0.82 -17.99
N ASN A 57 3.16 0.24 -18.53
CA ASN A 57 1.73 0.55 -18.45
C ASN A 57 1.21 0.74 -17.03
N GLY A 58 2.02 1.13 -16.05
CA GLY A 58 1.53 1.18 -14.69
C GLY A 58 2.53 1.53 -13.62
N VAL A 59 2.16 1.21 -12.39
CA VAL A 59 2.98 1.42 -11.20
C VAL A 59 2.82 0.24 -10.26
N LYS A 60 3.87 -0.08 -9.53
CA LYS A 60 3.82 -1.09 -8.47
C LYS A 60 4.28 -0.53 -7.14
N ALA A 61 3.65 -0.99 -6.07
CA ALA A 61 3.97 -0.60 -4.70
C ALA A 61 4.04 -1.82 -3.80
N LEU A 62 5.06 -1.88 -2.94
CA LEU A 62 5.13 -2.79 -1.81
C LEU A 62 4.65 -2.05 -0.56
N VAL A 63 3.63 -2.60 0.09
CA VAL A 63 2.98 -2.04 1.26
C VAL A 63 3.13 -2.99 2.43
N LYS A 64 3.55 -2.46 3.57
CA LYS A 64 3.52 -3.12 4.86
C LYS A 64 2.27 -2.66 5.60
N ILE A 65 1.49 -3.61 6.12
CA ILE A 65 0.31 -3.38 6.95
C ILE A 65 0.63 -3.88 8.35
N SER A 66 0.50 -3.01 9.34
CA SER A 66 0.78 -3.29 10.74
C SER A 66 -0.40 -2.88 11.63
N ASP A 67 -0.50 -3.50 12.80
CA ASP A 67 -1.37 -2.99 13.86
C ASP A 67 -0.77 -1.74 14.53
N LEU A 68 -1.51 -1.14 15.45
CA LEU A 68 -1.05 0.04 16.20
C LEU A 68 0.12 -0.23 17.14
N SER A 69 0.33 -1.49 17.52
CA SER A 69 1.46 -1.94 18.34
C SER A 69 2.73 -2.14 17.51
N GLY A 70 2.65 -2.01 16.18
CA GLY A 70 3.76 -2.19 15.25
C GLY A 70 3.96 -3.63 14.78
N ASN A 71 3.10 -4.57 15.19
CA ASN A 71 3.16 -5.94 14.69
C ASN A 71 2.73 -5.97 13.24
N VAL A 72 3.41 -6.78 12.44
CA VAL A 72 3.08 -6.90 11.02
C VAL A 72 1.89 -7.82 10.85
N VAL A 73 0.84 -7.31 10.22
CA VAL A 73 -0.36 -8.07 9.87
C VAL A 73 -0.17 -8.68 8.49
N LYS A 74 0.36 -7.93 7.52
CA LYS A 74 0.56 -8.39 6.15
C LYS A 74 1.53 -7.53 5.36
N TYR A 75 2.11 -8.10 4.33
CA TYR A 75 2.74 -7.38 3.23
C TYR A 75 1.90 -7.55 1.96
N CYS A 76 1.72 -6.48 1.20
CA CYS A 76 0.97 -6.51 -0.05
C CYS A 76 1.76 -5.82 -1.16
N VAL A 77 1.94 -6.50 -2.28
CA VAL A 77 2.38 -5.89 -3.53
C VAL A 77 1.14 -5.54 -4.33
N VAL A 78 1.01 -4.30 -4.76
CA VAL A 78 -0.10 -3.84 -5.61
C VAL A 78 0.47 -3.31 -6.91
N ARG A 79 0.02 -3.87 -8.03
CA ARG A 79 0.28 -3.36 -9.38
C ARG A 79 -0.97 -2.68 -9.92
N PHE A 80 -0.86 -1.42 -10.30
CA PHE A 80 -1.89 -0.69 -11.02
C PHE A 80 -1.53 -0.70 -12.50
N ASP A 81 -2.32 -1.39 -13.30
CA ASP A 81 -2.21 -1.43 -14.75
C ASP A 81 -3.14 -0.37 -15.35
N ASN A 82 -2.54 0.70 -15.90
CA ASN A 82 -3.23 1.81 -16.52
C ASN A 82 -3.83 1.42 -17.88
N ALA A 83 -3.26 0.45 -18.59
CA ALA A 83 -3.81 0.00 -19.87
C ALA A 83 -5.10 -0.80 -19.68
N LEU A 84 -5.16 -1.61 -18.63
CA LEU A 84 -6.34 -2.41 -18.30
C LEU A 84 -7.30 -1.72 -17.31
N GLY A 85 -6.87 -0.60 -16.71
CA GLY A 85 -7.61 0.10 -15.65
C GLY A 85 -7.81 -0.76 -14.39
N LYS A 86 -6.91 -1.71 -14.14
CA LYS A 86 -7.04 -2.72 -13.07
C LYS A 86 -5.95 -2.58 -12.02
N ALA A 87 -6.26 -3.00 -10.80
CA ALA A 87 -5.30 -3.12 -9.71
C ALA A 87 -5.20 -4.59 -9.28
N GLU A 88 -3.99 -5.12 -9.22
CA GLU A 88 -3.69 -6.50 -8.87
C GLU A 88 -2.90 -6.56 -7.56
N PRO A 89 -3.53 -6.99 -6.46
CA PRO A 89 -2.88 -7.18 -5.17
C PRO A 89 -2.39 -8.62 -5.02
N LYS A 90 -1.18 -8.79 -4.50
CA LYS A 90 -0.68 -10.05 -3.93
C LYS A 90 -0.19 -9.79 -2.52
N CYS A 91 -0.86 -10.40 -1.55
CA CYS A 91 -0.53 -10.24 -0.14
C CYS A 91 0.02 -11.53 0.46
N VAL A 92 1.06 -11.40 1.28
CA VAL A 92 1.78 -12.49 1.96
C VAL A 92 2.14 -12.06 3.37
N ASP A 93 2.35 -13.01 4.27
CA ASP A 93 2.62 -12.72 5.69
C ASP A 93 4.13 -12.55 5.96
N ASN A 94 4.98 -12.95 5.01
CA ASN A 94 6.44 -12.93 5.14
C ASN A 94 7.08 -11.83 4.27
N GLU A 95 7.99 -11.06 4.86
CA GLU A 95 8.68 -9.95 4.20
C GLU A 95 9.54 -10.40 3.01
N ASN A 96 10.34 -11.47 3.17
CA ASN A 96 11.19 -11.98 2.10
C ASN A 96 10.37 -12.46 0.90
N GLN A 97 9.23 -13.12 1.17
CA GLN A 97 8.31 -13.52 0.12
C GLN A 97 7.66 -12.32 -0.56
N ALA A 98 7.36 -11.24 0.18
CA ALA A 98 6.82 -10.01 -0.36
C ALA A 98 7.81 -9.34 -1.32
N TRP A 99 9.09 -9.25 -0.93
CA TRP A 99 10.15 -8.73 -1.79
C TRP A 99 10.42 -9.60 -3.02
N LYS A 100 10.32 -10.93 -2.88
CA LYS A 100 10.38 -11.83 -4.04
C LYS A 100 9.23 -11.56 -5.01
N THR A 101 8.00 -11.50 -4.48
CA THR A 101 6.79 -11.19 -5.26
C THR A 101 6.90 -9.83 -5.94
N TYR A 102 7.43 -8.82 -5.24
CA TYR A 102 7.61 -7.47 -5.77
C TYR A 102 8.58 -7.42 -6.95
N ARG A 103 9.66 -8.19 -6.90
CA ARG A 103 10.65 -8.28 -7.99
C ARG A 103 10.13 -9.04 -9.19
N GLU A 104 9.35 -10.10 -8.96
CA GLU A 104 8.79 -10.95 -10.02
C GLU A 104 7.56 -10.33 -10.70
N MET A 105 6.91 -9.36 -10.04
CA MET A 105 5.78 -8.63 -10.62
C MET A 105 6.30 -7.51 -11.53
N TYR A 106 6.09 -7.69 -12.84
CA TYR A 106 6.43 -6.76 -13.91
C TYR A 106 5.30 -5.79 -14.16
#